data_AF-A0A814S1W0-F1
#
_entry.id   AF-A0A814S1W0-F1
#
_cell.length_a   1.000
_cell.length_b   1.000
_cell.length_c   1.000
_cell.angle_alpha   90.00
_cell.angle_beta   90.00
_cell.angle_gamma   90.00
#
_symmetry.space_group_name_H-M   'P 1'
#
loop_
_entity.id
_entity.type
_entity.pdbx_description
1 polymer ?
#
loop_
_entity_poly.entity_id
_entity_poly.type
_entity_poly.pdbx_seq_one_letter_code
_entity_poly.pdbx_strand_id
1 'polypeptide(L)'
;MMSNVAFVLNIIALIIDLCTCVIILFILCIAIYHIVCKNLKQEDRVVICVCLTIYPVIFLFTIIAVSFHIQTLLGDLYEKTFNSASCTPIGYISYVFLNMFYWAFINQALFRLCRIVYSRYQYLQSFWFYICLSLIELVFSFIVLSPLLFWHAIVYLTDDFYCYVKFTHTRGILWLAFGIYGIPLSILSLIYLRIAIFLRRQPGNLATAVRQRQQRDLAVFQRILVTIGILVILGIAPIIFLIMAQITGEDYFLAFRLIWPFISLTMIGSSLALLLFTPQLKHMILKIAYQTQIVPFDSAAGNSIEQQRATTRV
;
A
#
# COMPACT_ATOMS: atom_id res chain seq x y z
N MET A 1 12.02 30.77 -11.99
CA MET A 1 12.88 29.67 -11.50
C MET A 1 12.15 28.71 -10.57
N MET A 2 11.34 29.19 -9.61
CA MET A 2 10.57 28.32 -8.69
C MET A 2 9.51 27.43 -9.40
N SER A 3 8.90 27.90 -10.49
CA SER A 3 7.98 27.10 -11.33
C SER A 3 8.64 25.83 -11.91
N ASN A 4 9.95 25.89 -12.20
CA ASN A 4 10.64 24.74 -12.82
C ASN A 4 10.84 23.61 -11.82
N VAL A 5 11.10 23.93 -10.54
CA VAL A 5 11.27 22.93 -9.48
C VAL A 5 9.96 22.18 -9.24
N ALA A 6 8.87 22.94 -9.08
CA ALA A 6 7.51 22.44 -8.95
C ALA A 6 7.12 21.48 -10.09
N PHE A 7 7.42 21.87 -11.33
CA PHE A 7 7.16 21.08 -12.53
C PHE A 7 7.97 19.78 -12.55
N VAL A 8 9.27 19.84 -12.26
CA VAL A 8 10.15 18.67 -12.22
C VAL A 8 9.72 17.69 -11.13
N LEU A 9 9.34 18.17 -9.95
CA LEU A 9 8.82 17.33 -8.86
C LEU A 9 7.55 16.58 -9.28
N ASN A 10 6.64 17.25 -10.00
CA ASN A 10 5.41 16.65 -10.51
C ASN A 10 5.71 15.53 -11.53
N ILE A 11 6.67 15.73 -12.42
CA ILE A 11 7.12 14.68 -13.37
C ILE A 11 7.72 13.48 -12.63
N ILE A 12 8.57 13.73 -11.63
CA ILE A 12 9.19 12.66 -10.84
C ILE A 12 8.10 11.84 -10.12
N ALA A 13 7.15 12.51 -9.46
CA ALA A 13 6.04 11.84 -8.77
C ALA A 13 5.18 11.01 -9.75
N LEU A 14 4.85 11.57 -10.93
CA LEU A 14 4.12 10.85 -11.98
C LEU A 14 4.84 9.58 -12.42
N ILE A 15 6.17 9.64 -12.65
CA ILE A 15 6.97 8.46 -13.03
C ILE A 15 6.93 7.42 -11.91
N ILE A 16 7.10 7.84 -10.65
CA ILE A 16 7.04 6.94 -9.49
C ILE A 16 5.67 6.25 -9.42
N ASP A 17 4.57 6.97 -9.59
CA ASP A 17 3.22 6.39 -9.51
C ASP A 17 2.92 5.46 -10.69
N LEU A 18 3.37 5.79 -11.91
CA LEU A 18 3.27 4.89 -13.06
C LEU A 18 4.05 3.59 -12.84
N CYS A 19 5.29 3.68 -12.36
CA CYS A 19 6.08 2.52 -11.99
C CYS A 19 5.39 1.69 -10.89
N THR A 20 4.80 2.37 -9.90
CA THR A 20 4.07 1.74 -8.80
C THR A 20 2.85 0.97 -9.30
N CYS A 21 2.06 1.56 -10.20
CA CYS A 21 0.94 0.89 -10.87
C CYS A 21 1.38 -0.40 -11.57
N VAL A 22 2.46 -0.35 -12.34
CA VAL A 22 2.98 -1.52 -13.08
C VAL A 22 3.45 -2.62 -12.13
N ILE A 23 4.24 -2.25 -11.11
CA ILE A 23 4.74 -3.21 -10.10
C ILE A 23 3.57 -3.88 -9.36
N ILE A 24 2.58 -3.11 -8.93
CA ILE A 24 1.43 -3.65 -8.20
C ILE A 24 0.57 -4.54 -9.09
N LEU A 25 0.31 -4.13 -10.33
CA LEU A 25 -0.45 -4.96 -11.27
C LEU A 25 0.26 -6.29 -11.51
N PHE A 26 1.58 -6.28 -11.68
CA PHE A 26 2.39 -7.48 -11.81
C PHE A 26 2.27 -8.40 -10.57
N ILE A 27 2.43 -7.85 -9.36
CA ILE A 27 2.30 -8.59 -8.11
C ILE A 27 0.88 -9.19 -7.96
N LEU A 28 -0.16 -8.40 -8.25
CA LEU A 28 -1.55 -8.83 -8.20
C LEU A 28 -1.83 -9.97 -9.17
N CYS A 29 -1.37 -9.87 -10.42
CA CYS A 29 -1.52 -10.93 -11.41
C CYS A 29 -0.86 -12.23 -10.96
N ILE A 30 0.38 -12.18 -10.44
CA ILE A 30 1.08 -13.36 -9.91
C ILE A 30 0.32 -13.96 -8.73
N ALA A 31 -0.10 -13.12 -7.79
CA ALA A 31 -0.76 -13.59 -6.58
C ALA A 31 -2.13 -14.21 -6.90
N ILE A 32 -2.92 -13.60 -7.78
CA ILE A 32 -4.21 -14.14 -8.25
C ILE A 32 -3.99 -15.47 -8.99
N TYR A 33 -3.02 -15.52 -9.91
CA TYR A 33 -2.66 -16.76 -10.61
C TYR A 33 -2.31 -17.88 -9.62
N HIS A 34 -1.51 -17.58 -8.60
CA HIS A 34 -1.17 -18.57 -7.58
C HIS A 34 -2.35 -19.00 -6.71
N ILE A 35 -3.27 -18.09 -6.36
CA ILE A 35 -4.47 -18.41 -5.56
C ILE A 35 -5.45 -19.26 -6.37
N VAL A 36 -5.63 -18.99 -7.66
CA VAL A 36 -6.61 -19.67 -8.52
C VAL A 36 -6.06 -20.99 -9.04
N CYS A 37 -4.82 -21.01 -9.55
CA CYS A 37 -4.29 -22.16 -10.27
C CYS A 37 -3.53 -23.15 -9.38
N LYS A 38 -3.08 -22.76 -8.18
CA LYS A 38 -2.36 -23.67 -7.28
C LYS A 38 -3.20 -24.02 -6.06
N ASN A 39 -3.25 -25.32 -5.75
CA ASN A 39 -3.85 -25.84 -4.52
C ASN A 39 -2.95 -25.50 -3.31
N LEU A 40 -2.96 -24.24 -2.90
CA LEU A 40 -2.30 -23.77 -1.69
C LEU A 40 -3.03 -24.32 -0.45
N LYS A 41 -2.27 -24.55 0.62
CA LYS A 41 -2.86 -24.88 1.92
C LYS A 41 -3.77 -23.74 2.38
N GLN A 42 -4.88 -24.08 3.02
CA GLN A 42 -5.88 -23.11 3.45
C GLN A 42 -5.28 -21.99 4.33
N GLU A 43 -4.34 -22.34 5.22
CA GLU A 43 -3.64 -21.36 6.07
C GLU A 43 -2.85 -20.33 5.25
N ASP A 44 -2.09 -20.80 4.25
CA ASP A 44 -1.30 -19.91 3.39
C ASP A 44 -2.22 -19.01 2.54
N ARG A 45 -3.36 -19.55 2.10
CA ARG A 45 -4.34 -18.79 1.31
C ARG A 45 -4.93 -17.62 2.09
N VAL A 46 -5.24 -17.79 3.37
CA VAL A 46 -5.78 -16.70 4.22
C VAL A 46 -4.71 -15.62 4.43
N VAL A 47 -3.47 -16.02 4.74
CA VAL A 47 -2.35 -15.07 4.92
C VAL A 47 -2.14 -14.23 3.66
N ILE A 48 -2.06 -14.89 2.51
CA ILE A 48 -1.86 -14.21 1.22
C ILE A 48 -3.04 -13.30 0.91
N CYS A 49 -4.28 -13.74 1.16
CA CYS A 49 -5.46 -12.91 0.92
C CYS A 49 -5.45 -11.63 1.76
N VAL A 50 -5.15 -11.72 3.05
CA VAL A 50 -5.05 -10.55 3.94
C VAL A 50 -3.89 -9.64 3.54
N CYS A 51 -2.81 -10.18 2.99
CA CYS A 51 -1.76 -9.36 2.37
C CYS A 51 -2.22 -8.71 1.06
N LEU A 52 -3.04 -9.43 0.27
CA LEU A 52 -3.52 -9.00 -1.03
C LEU A 52 -4.45 -7.80 -0.92
N THR A 53 -5.21 -7.64 0.17
CA THR A 53 -6.18 -6.53 0.32
C THR A 53 -5.53 -5.14 0.22
N ILE A 54 -4.26 -4.99 0.59
CA ILE A 54 -3.54 -3.71 0.49
C ILE A 54 -3.27 -3.32 -0.96
N TYR A 55 -2.93 -4.28 -1.84
CA TYR A 55 -2.46 -3.98 -3.19
C TYR A 55 -3.52 -3.28 -4.07
N PRO A 56 -4.81 -3.70 -4.11
CA PRO A 56 -5.86 -3.00 -4.82
C PRO A 56 -6.08 -1.58 -4.30
N VAL A 57 -5.98 -1.37 -2.97
CA VAL A 57 -6.12 -0.03 -2.38
C VAL A 57 -5.00 0.89 -2.84
N ILE A 58 -3.73 0.42 -2.79
CA ILE A 58 -2.60 1.20 -3.30
C ILE A 58 -2.79 1.47 -4.80
N PHE A 59 -3.17 0.46 -5.60
CA PHE A 59 -3.37 0.61 -7.05
C PHE A 59 -4.44 1.66 -7.40
N LEU A 60 -5.58 1.63 -6.72
CA LEU A 60 -6.66 2.59 -6.94
C LEU A 60 -6.24 4.00 -6.50
N PHE A 61 -5.52 4.10 -5.38
CA PHE A 61 -4.95 5.38 -4.94
C PHE A 61 -3.95 5.94 -5.96
N THR A 62 -3.04 5.11 -6.48
CA THR A 62 -2.03 5.56 -7.46
C THR A 62 -2.65 5.95 -8.80
N ILE A 63 -3.75 5.33 -9.23
CA ILE A 63 -4.50 5.79 -10.42
C ILE A 63 -5.01 7.22 -10.22
N ILE A 64 -5.55 7.52 -9.03
CA ILE A 64 -6.03 8.88 -8.72
C ILE A 64 -4.87 9.86 -8.63
N ALA A 65 -3.76 9.48 -8.01
CA ALA A 65 -2.55 10.30 -7.95
C ALA A 65 -1.99 10.62 -9.36
N VAL A 66 -1.91 9.62 -10.25
CA VAL A 66 -1.57 9.83 -11.67
C VAL A 66 -2.53 10.83 -12.32
N SER A 67 -3.83 10.75 -12.03
CA SER A 67 -4.80 11.73 -12.54
C SER A 67 -4.51 13.15 -12.05
N PHE A 68 -4.21 13.33 -10.76
CA PHE A 68 -3.82 14.65 -10.21
C PHE A 68 -2.53 15.18 -10.85
N HIS A 69 -1.53 14.33 -11.03
CA HIS A 69 -0.28 14.71 -11.68
C HIS A 69 -0.46 15.14 -13.14
N ILE A 70 -1.31 14.42 -13.90
CA ILE A 70 -1.68 14.79 -15.27
C ILE A 70 -2.46 16.11 -15.30
N GLN A 71 -3.43 16.30 -14.39
CA GLN A 71 -4.18 17.56 -14.30
C GLN A 71 -3.26 18.75 -13.99
N THR A 72 -2.37 18.58 -13.01
CA THR A 72 -1.36 19.59 -12.65
C THR A 72 -0.47 19.93 -13.86
N LEU A 73 0.02 18.91 -14.58
CA LEU A 73 0.89 19.09 -15.75
C LEU A 73 0.16 19.82 -16.90
N LEU A 74 -1.10 19.47 -17.16
CA LEU A 74 -1.91 20.11 -18.18
C LEU A 74 -2.28 21.55 -17.80
N GLY A 75 -2.50 21.80 -16.50
CA GLY A 75 -2.67 23.15 -15.97
C GLY A 75 -1.43 24.01 -16.14
N ASP A 76 -0.26 23.48 -15.77
CA ASP A 76 1.02 24.18 -15.90
C ASP A 76 1.41 24.49 -17.36
N LEU A 77 1.12 23.57 -18.30
CA LEU A 77 1.52 23.70 -19.71
C LEU A 77 0.52 24.48 -20.58
N TYR A 78 -0.78 24.36 -20.28
CA TYR A 78 -1.85 24.86 -21.14
C TYR A 78 -2.85 25.75 -20.40
N GLU A 79 -2.61 26.08 -19.14
CA GLU A 79 -3.51 26.87 -18.27
C GLU A 79 -4.93 26.26 -18.18
N LYS A 80 -5.02 24.94 -18.38
CA LYS A 80 -6.30 24.24 -18.39
C LYS A 80 -6.83 24.09 -16.97
N THR A 81 -8.03 24.57 -16.73
CA THR A 81 -8.72 24.39 -15.44
C THR A 81 -9.53 23.10 -15.41
N PHE A 82 -9.59 22.48 -14.23
CA PHE A 82 -10.30 21.22 -13.97
C PHE A 82 -11.34 21.39 -12.85
N ASN A 83 -11.86 22.61 -12.69
CA ASN A 83 -12.88 22.94 -11.68
C ASN A 83 -14.27 22.44 -12.11
N SER A 84 -14.42 21.12 -12.17
CA SER A 84 -15.69 20.45 -12.46
C SER A 84 -16.33 19.92 -11.17
N ALA A 85 -17.64 19.67 -11.21
CA ALA A 85 -18.36 19.02 -10.10
C ALA A 85 -17.78 17.63 -9.74
N SER A 86 -17.08 16.97 -10.66
CA SER A 86 -16.42 15.68 -10.43
C SER A 86 -15.09 15.77 -9.67
N CYS A 87 -14.48 16.96 -9.59
CA CYS A 87 -13.20 17.15 -8.92
C CYS A 87 -13.29 16.90 -7.40
N THR A 88 -14.35 17.40 -6.75
CA THR A 88 -14.57 17.20 -5.30
C THR A 88 -14.74 15.72 -4.92
N PRO A 89 -15.59 14.92 -5.62
CA PRO A 89 -15.66 13.48 -5.41
C PRO A 89 -14.33 12.76 -5.60
N ILE A 90 -13.52 13.12 -6.61
CA ILE A 90 -12.20 12.49 -6.84
C ILE A 90 -11.25 12.81 -5.68
N GLY A 91 -11.19 14.07 -5.26
CA GLY A 91 -10.43 14.50 -4.07
C GLY A 91 -10.84 13.72 -2.82
N TYR A 92 -12.15 13.57 -2.60
CA TYR A 92 -12.69 12.81 -1.48
C TYR A 92 -12.33 11.31 -1.53
N ILE A 93 -12.51 10.67 -2.68
CA ILE A 93 -12.17 9.25 -2.88
C ILE A 93 -10.67 9.02 -2.66
N SER A 94 -9.80 9.98 -3.00
CA SER A 94 -8.36 9.88 -2.71
C SER A 94 -8.07 9.71 -1.22
N TYR A 95 -8.76 10.48 -0.35
CA TYR A 95 -8.64 10.35 1.10
C TYR A 95 -9.26 9.06 1.61
N VAL A 96 -10.35 8.58 1.02
CA VAL A 96 -10.96 7.29 1.37
C VAL A 96 -9.97 6.16 1.13
N PHE A 97 -9.31 6.10 -0.04
CA PHE A 97 -8.30 5.09 -0.29
C PHE A 97 -7.06 5.25 0.58
N LEU A 98 -6.64 6.48 0.88
CA LEU A 98 -5.56 6.72 1.83
C LEU A 98 -5.92 6.20 3.24
N ASN A 99 -7.15 6.41 3.70
CA ASN A 99 -7.63 5.87 4.98
C ASN A 99 -7.67 4.33 4.95
N MET A 100 -8.25 3.74 3.90
CA MET A 100 -8.25 2.29 3.71
C MET A 100 -6.84 1.70 3.71
N PHE A 101 -5.85 2.41 3.16
CA PHE A 101 -4.48 1.93 3.19
C PHE A 101 -3.97 1.73 4.64
N TYR A 102 -4.28 2.64 5.56
CA TYR A 102 -3.95 2.47 6.98
C TYR A 102 -4.77 1.39 7.68
N TRP A 103 -6.07 1.32 7.40
CA TRP A 103 -6.94 0.30 7.99
C TRP A 103 -6.61 -1.12 7.51
N ALA A 104 -6.12 -1.27 6.28
CA ALA A 104 -5.66 -2.56 5.79
C ALA A 104 -4.43 -3.08 6.54
N PHE A 105 -3.54 -2.20 7.02
CA PHE A 105 -2.48 -2.59 7.96
C PHE A 105 -3.01 -3.03 9.33
N ILE A 106 -4.09 -2.41 9.82
CA ILE A 106 -4.78 -2.86 11.03
C ILE A 106 -5.35 -4.25 10.83
N ASN A 107 -5.98 -4.50 9.68
CA ASN A 107 -6.52 -5.83 9.36
C ASN A 107 -5.42 -6.90 9.30
N GLN A 108 -4.24 -6.57 8.77
CA GLN A 108 -3.07 -7.44 8.83
C GLN A 108 -2.59 -7.69 10.28
N ALA A 109 -2.57 -6.65 11.11
CA ALA A 109 -2.17 -6.78 12.51
C ALA A 109 -3.19 -7.58 13.33
N LEU A 110 -4.49 -7.37 13.07
CA LEU A 110 -5.59 -8.08 13.71
C LEU A 110 -5.56 -9.56 13.32
N PHE A 111 -5.32 -9.89 12.05
CA PHE A 111 -5.12 -11.28 11.61
C PHE A 111 -4.01 -11.96 12.42
N ARG A 112 -2.89 -11.27 12.62
CA ARG A 112 -1.77 -11.79 13.42
C ARG A 112 -2.14 -11.96 14.89
N LEU A 113 -2.85 -10.99 15.47
CA LEU A 113 -3.36 -11.07 16.84
C LEU A 113 -4.29 -12.29 17.00
N CYS A 114 -5.25 -12.46 16.11
CA CYS A 114 -6.17 -13.59 16.10
C CYS A 114 -5.43 -14.92 15.99
N ARG A 115 -4.41 -15.00 15.13
CA ARG A 115 -3.61 -16.22 14.96
C ARG A 115 -2.73 -16.56 16.17
N ILE A 116 -2.09 -15.55 16.79
CA ILE A 116 -1.10 -15.76 17.87
C ILE A 116 -1.80 -15.91 19.24
N VAL A 117 -2.70 -14.99 19.56
CA VAL A 117 -3.34 -14.91 20.88
C VAL A 117 -4.61 -15.76 20.94
N TYR A 118 -5.39 -15.78 19.87
CA TYR A 118 -6.71 -16.41 19.80
C TYR A 118 -6.70 -17.67 18.92
N SER A 119 -5.62 -18.45 18.97
CA SER A 119 -5.44 -19.65 18.13
C SER A 119 -6.54 -20.69 18.28
N ARG A 120 -7.24 -20.72 19.43
CA ARG A 120 -8.37 -21.62 19.72
C ARG A 120 -9.61 -21.35 18.87
N TYR A 121 -9.80 -20.13 18.38
CA TYR A 121 -11.03 -19.71 17.70
C TYR A 121 -10.87 -19.77 16.17
N GLN A 122 -11.14 -20.94 15.58
CA GLN A 122 -10.96 -21.17 14.14
C GLN A 122 -11.79 -20.23 13.25
N TYR A 123 -12.97 -19.77 13.71
CA TYR A 123 -13.82 -18.86 12.94
C TYR A 123 -13.13 -17.50 12.65
N LEU A 124 -12.29 -17.00 13.57
CA LEU A 124 -11.52 -15.76 13.38
C LEU A 124 -10.39 -15.91 12.35
N GLN A 125 -10.11 -17.13 11.91
CA GLN A 125 -9.10 -17.45 10.89
C GLN A 125 -9.75 -17.82 9.55
N SER A 126 -11.08 -17.70 9.46
CA SER A 126 -11.81 -17.94 8.22
C SER A 126 -11.47 -16.88 7.17
N PHE A 127 -11.32 -17.34 5.93
CA PHE A 127 -11.15 -16.48 4.76
C PHE A 127 -12.29 -15.45 4.61
N TRP A 128 -13.54 -15.91 4.79
CA TRP A 128 -14.72 -15.07 4.66
C TRP A 128 -14.80 -13.95 5.68
N PHE A 129 -14.25 -14.18 6.88
CA PHE A 129 -14.21 -13.17 7.92
C PHE A 129 -13.39 -11.95 7.47
N TYR A 130 -12.22 -12.16 6.85
CA TYR A 130 -11.36 -11.05 6.41
C TYR A 130 -11.88 -10.34 5.16
N ILE A 131 -12.59 -11.05 4.26
CA ILE A 131 -13.30 -10.38 3.16
C ILE A 131 -14.39 -9.48 3.71
N CYS A 132 -15.22 -9.99 4.62
CA CYS A 132 -16.28 -9.21 5.26
C CYS A 132 -15.68 -7.99 5.99
N LEU A 133 -14.59 -8.19 6.72
CA LEU A 133 -13.88 -7.11 7.42
C LEU A 133 -13.34 -6.03 6.45
N SER A 134 -12.85 -6.43 5.28
CA SER A 134 -12.37 -5.49 4.24
C SER A 134 -13.51 -4.69 3.61
N LEU A 135 -14.70 -5.30 3.46
CA LEU A 135 -15.89 -4.58 2.99
C LEU A 135 -16.42 -3.61 4.05
N ILE A 136 -16.42 -4.01 5.32
CA ILE A 136 -16.78 -3.13 6.44
C ILE A 136 -15.81 -1.95 6.52
N GLU A 137 -14.52 -2.19 6.34
CA GLU A 137 -13.49 -1.15 6.30
C GLU A 137 -13.72 -0.11 5.20
N LEU A 138 -14.11 -0.55 4.01
CA LEU A 138 -14.45 0.34 2.89
C LEU A 138 -15.61 1.28 3.28
N VAL A 139 -16.71 0.72 3.76
CA VAL A 139 -17.89 1.49 4.19
C VAL A 139 -17.55 2.42 5.36
N PHE A 140 -16.79 1.92 6.33
CA PHE A 140 -16.34 2.70 7.47
C PHE A 140 -15.46 3.88 7.04
N SER A 141 -14.57 3.69 6.07
CA SER A 141 -13.72 4.76 5.53
C SER A 141 -14.54 5.87 4.87
N PHE A 142 -15.58 5.52 4.13
CA PHE A 142 -16.53 6.51 3.60
C PHE A 142 -17.28 7.25 4.72
N ILE A 143 -17.77 6.54 5.74
CA ILE A 143 -18.51 7.17 6.83
C ILE A 143 -17.62 8.13 7.62
N VAL A 144 -16.42 7.68 8.02
CA VAL A 144 -15.48 8.48 8.81
C VAL A 144 -15.04 9.75 8.08
N LEU A 145 -14.86 9.70 6.76
CA LEU A 145 -14.41 10.88 6.01
C LEU A 145 -15.53 11.77 5.50
N SER A 146 -16.79 11.31 5.54
CA SER A 146 -17.95 12.09 5.09
C SER A 146 -18.07 13.51 5.68
N PRO A 147 -17.63 13.83 6.92
CA PRO A 147 -17.64 15.21 7.43
C PRO A 147 -16.88 16.20 6.55
N LEU A 148 -15.86 15.77 5.80
CA LEU A 148 -15.12 16.63 4.87
C LEU A 148 -16.00 17.18 3.75
N LEU A 149 -16.98 16.40 3.30
CA LEU A 149 -17.95 16.82 2.29
C LEU A 149 -18.95 17.83 2.89
N PHE A 150 -19.45 17.57 4.09
CA PHE A 150 -20.40 18.45 4.78
C PHE A 150 -19.79 19.80 5.16
N TRP A 151 -18.49 19.85 5.45
CA TRP A 151 -17.78 21.10 5.74
C TRP A 151 -17.29 21.83 4.50
N HIS A 152 -17.52 21.30 3.31
CA HIS A 152 -16.95 21.80 2.06
C HIS A 152 -15.43 22.02 2.16
N ALA A 153 -14.74 21.14 2.89
CA ALA A 153 -13.31 21.27 3.18
C ALA A 153 -12.43 20.96 1.95
N ILE A 154 -12.96 20.16 1.02
CA ILE A 154 -12.31 19.81 -0.24
C ILE A 154 -12.67 20.87 -1.26
N VAL A 155 -11.66 21.61 -1.71
CA VAL A 155 -11.82 22.73 -2.63
C VAL A 155 -10.85 22.59 -3.79
N TYR A 156 -11.17 23.21 -4.93
CA TYR A 156 -10.26 23.29 -6.06
C TYR A 156 -9.07 24.19 -5.71
N LEU A 157 -7.86 23.65 -5.79
CA LEU A 157 -6.61 24.39 -5.66
C LEU A 157 -6.26 24.98 -7.02
N THR A 158 -6.33 26.30 -7.15
CA THR A 158 -6.08 27.00 -8.42
C THR A 158 -4.63 26.86 -8.88
N ASP A 159 -3.69 26.81 -7.94
CA ASP A 159 -2.25 26.78 -8.24
C ASP A 159 -1.74 25.36 -8.57
N ASP A 160 -2.53 24.35 -8.21
CA ASP A 160 -2.19 22.94 -8.37
C ASP A 160 -3.15 22.18 -9.30
N PHE A 161 -4.26 22.80 -9.70
CA PHE A 161 -5.22 22.28 -10.68
C PHE A 161 -5.98 21.00 -10.32
N TYR A 162 -6.08 20.62 -9.04
CA TYR A 162 -6.94 19.52 -8.55
C TYR A 162 -7.66 19.87 -7.24
N CYS A 163 -8.55 18.99 -6.77
CA CYS A 163 -9.30 19.21 -5.54
C CYS A 163 -8.68 18.51 -4.35
N TYR A 164 -8.47 19.26 -3.27
CA TYR A 164 -7.85 18.78 -2.04
C TYR A 164 -8.28 19.65 -0.86
N VAL A 165 -7.94 19.24 0.36
CA VAL A 165 -8.15 20.08 1.56
C VAL A 165 -7.00 21.09 1.67
N LYS A 166 -7.32 22.39 1.61
CA LYS A 166 -6.35 23.48 1.84
C LYS A 166 -5.77 23.43 3.26
N PHE A 167 -4.50 23.82 3.45
CA PHE A 167 -3.86 23.79 4.78
C PHE A 167 -4.43 24.84 5.74
N THR A 168 -5.09 25.86 5.20
CA THR A 168 -5.85 26.86 5.95
C THR A 168 -7.15 26.30 6.56
N HIS A 169 -7.73 25.21 6.04
CA HIS A 169 -8.94 24.59 6.60
C HIS A 169 -8.63 23.69 7.81
N THR A 170 -8.33 24.32 8.96
CA THR A 170 -7.87 23.65 10.19
C THR A 170 -8.76 22.48 10.63
N ARG A 171 -10.10 22.64 10.55
CA ARG A 171 -11.04 21.56 10.93
C ARG A 171 -10.90 20.32 10.05
N GLY A 172 -10.83 20.52 8.73
CA GLY A 172 -10.70 19.42 7.77
C GLY A 172 -9.37 18.68 7.94
N ILE A 173 -8.29 19.42 8.18
CA ILE A 173 -6.96 18.80 8.33
C ILE A 173 -6.82 18.08 9.67
N LEU A 174 -7.30 18.67 10.77
CA LEU A 174 -7.32 17.97 12.05
C LEU A 174 -8.13 16.67 11.93
N TRP A 175 -9.28 16.72 11.26
CA TRP A 175 -10.07 15.52 11.00
C TRP A 175 -9.32 14.48 10.17
N LEU A 176 -8.63 14.89 9.10
CA LEU A 176 -7.76 14.00 8.32
C LEU A 176 -6.61 13.43 9.16
N ALA A 177 -5.94 14.27 9.94
CA ALA A 177 -4.82 13.86 10.79
C ALA A 177 -5.25 12.81 11.82
N PHE A 178 -6.39 13.02 12.50
CA PHE A 178 -6.92 12.04 13.46
C PHE A 178 -7.54 10.83 12.78
N GLY A 179 -8.34 11.03 11.74
CA GLY A 179 -9.08 9.96 11.07
C GLY A 179 -8.18 8.99 10.30
N ILE A 180 -7.22 9.52 9.54
CA ILE A 180 -6.32 8.74 8.67
C ILE A 180 -5.10 8.23 9.45
N TYR A 181 -4.53 9.04 10.34
CA TYR A 181 -3.27 8.69 11.02
C TYR A 181 -3.48 8.38 12.50
N GLY A 182 -4.04 9.31 13.27
CA GLY A 182 -4.11 9.22 14.73
C GLY A 182 -4.82 7.96 15.24
N ILE A 183 -6.06 7.75 14.81
CA ILE A 183 -6.88 6.59 15.21
C ILE A 183 -6.24 5.29 14.70
N PRO A 184 -5.89 5.16 13.40
CA PRO A 184 -5.34 3.90 12.91
C PRO A 184 -4.01 3.52 13.56
N LEU A 185 -3.09 4.47 13.73
CA LEU A 185 -1.80 4.23 14.39
C LEU A 185 -1.95 3.87 15.87
N SER A 186 -2.94 4.45 16.56
CA SER A 186 -3.24 4.12 17.96
C SER A 186 -3.74 2.68 18.09
N ILE A 187 -4.70 2.27 17.24
CA ILE A 187 -5.22 0.89 17.22
C ILE A 187 -4.11 -0.09 16.90
N LEU A 188 -3.30 0.21 15.88
CA LEU A 188 -2.16 -0.62 15.46
C LEU A 188 -1.15 -0.80 16.61
N SER A 189 -0.85 0.28 17.33
CA SER A 189 0.03 0.25 18.50
C SER A 189 -0.52 -0.60 19.63
N LEU A 190 -1.83 -0.51 19.91
CA LEU A 190 -2.50 -1.32 20.93
C LEU A 190 -2.50 -2.82 20.58
N ILE A 191 -2.76 -3.16 19.32
CA ILE A 191 -2.70 -4.56 18.84
C ILE A 191 -1.29 -5.12 19.07
N TYR A 192 -0.26 -4.39 18.67
CA TYR A 192 1.12 -4.83 18.82
C TYR A 192 1.58 -4.90 20.26
N LEU A 193 1.16 -3.95 21.10
CA LEU A 193 1.41 -4.01 22.54
C LEU A 193 0.79 -5.27 23.16
N ARG A 194 -0.43 -5.63 22.76
CA ARG A 194 -1.10 -6.87 23.22
C ARG A 194 -0.35 -8.12 22.79
N ILE A 195 0.08 -8.20 21.53
CA ILE A 195 0.91 -9.32 21.04
C ILE A 195 2.22 -9.42 21.84
N ALA A 196 2.89 -8.29 22.08
CA ALA A 196 4.15 -8.27 22.83
C ALA A 196 3.97 -8.72 24.29
N ILE A 197 2.92 -8.27 24.97
CA ILE A 197 2.60 -8.71 26.35
C ILE A 197 2.31 -10.21 26.36
N PHE A 198 1.54 -10.72 25.40
CA PHE A 198 1.23 -12.15 25.32
C PHE A 198 2.49 -13.00 25.12
N LEU A 199 3.38 -12.59 24.21
CA LEU A 199 4.64 -13.30 23.95
C LEU A 199 5.57 -13.30 25.17
N ARG A 200 5.64 -12.19 25.92
CA ARG A 200 6.46 -12.11 27.15
C ARG A 200 5.94 -12.99 28.28
N ARG A 201 4.63 -13.27 28.33
CA ARG A 201 4.01 -14.08 29.39
C ARG A 201 4.10 -15.59 29.14
N GLN A 202 4.55 -16.04 27.96
CA GLN A 202 4.69 -17.47 27.71
C GLN A 202 5.90 -18.04 28.49
N PRO A 203 5.73 -19.15 29.24
CA PRO A 203 6.80 -19.71 30.05
C PRO A 203 7.96 -20.22 29.19
N GLY A 204 9.19 -20.00 29.66
CA GLY A 204 10.44 -20.33 28.94
C GLY A 204 10.67 -21.82 28.66
N ASN A 205 9.85 -22.71 29.23
CA ASN A 205 9.91 -24.17 29.02
C ASN A 205 9.16 -24.66 27.78
N LEU A 206 8.74 -23.76 26.87
CA LEU A 206 8.13 -24.17 25.61
C LEU A 206 9.14 -24.88 24.71
N ALA A 207 8.67 -25.95 24.06
CA ALA A 207 9.46 -26.74 23.11
C ALA A 207 10.20 -25.85 22.09
N THR A 208 11.42 -26.26 21.72
CA THR A 208 12.34 -25.53 20.81
C THR A 208 11.67 -25.14 19.48
N ALA A 209 10.74 -25.95 18.98
CA ALA A 209 9.96 -25.67 17.78
C ALA A 209 9.05 -24.43 17.91
N VAL A 210 8.47 -24.20 19.10
CA VAL A 210 7.65 -23.00 19.34
C VAL A 210 8.52 -21.77 19.48
N ARG A 211 9.69 -21.89 20.10
CA ARG A 211 10.67 -20.80 20.19
C ARG A 211 11.15 -20.34 18.81
N GLN A 212 11.42 -21.27 17.88
CA GLN A 212 11.77 -20.93 16.49
C GLN A 212 10.60 -20.22 15.77
N ARG A 213 9.36 -20.68 15.96
CA ARG A 213 8.17 -20.02 15.40
C ARG A 213 8.01 -18.59 15.94
N GLN A 214 8.22 -18.40 17.25
CA GLN A 214 8.20 -17.08 17.89
C GLN A 214 9.30 -16.16 17.36
N GLN A 215 10.54 -16.63 17.19
CA GLN A 215 11.62 -15.83 16.61
C GLN A 215 11.29 -15.37 15.19
N ARG A 216 10.69 -16.25 14.37
CA ARG A 216 10.21 -15.88 13.04
C ARG A 216 9.14 -14.80 13.13
N ASP A 217 8.14 -14.96 13.99
CA ASP A 217 7.08 -13.97 14.16
C ASP A 217 7.62 -12.61 14.69
N LEU A 218 8.65 -12.63 15.53
CA LEU A 218 9.32 -11.43 16.06
C LEU A 218 10.13 -10.70 14.98
N ALA A 219 10.78 -11.42 14.06
CA ALA A 219 11.43 -10.81 12.91
C ALA A 219 10.40 -10.14 11.98
N VAL A 220 9.22 -10.74 11.79
CA VAL A 220 8.13 -10.10 11.02
C VAL A 220 7.54 -8.91 11.78
N PHE A 221 7.52 -8.94 13.11
CA PHE A 221 7.10 -7.81 13.94
C PHE A 221 8.03 -6.60 13.80
N GLN A 222 9.36 -6.81 13.89
CA GLN A 222 10.35 -5.75 13.71
C GLN A 222 10.20 -5.06 12.34
N ARG A 223 9.96 -5.85 11.30
CA ARG A 223 9.74 -5.34 9.94
C ARG A 223 8.52 -4.44 9.83
N ILE A 224 7.42 -4.78 10.51
CA ILE A 224 6.24 -3.90 10.53
C ILE A 224 6.49 -2.64 11.34
N LEU A 225 7.18 -2.72 12.47
CA LEU A 225 7.56 -1.51 13.21
C LEU A 225 8.40 -0.57 12.34
N VAL A 226 9.28 -1.11 11.50
CA VAL A 226 10.02 -0.31 10.51
C VAL A 226 9.07 0.31 9.49
N THR A 227 8.09 -0.44 8.94
CA THR A 227 7.09 0.13 8.03
C THR A 227 6.26 1.23 8.69
N ILE A 228 5.82 1.04 9.94
CA ILE A 228 5.10 2.06 10.71
C ILE A 228 5.98 3.28 10.94
N GLY A 229 7.25 3.07 11.31
CA GLY A 229 8.21 4.16 11.48
C GLY A 229 8.40 4.97 10.20
N ILE A 230 8.51 4.30 9.05
CA ILE A 230 8.58 4.94 7.74
C ILE A 230 7.31 5.75 7.46
N LEU A 231 6.12 5.19 7.70
CA LEU A 231 4.83 5.89 7.55
C LEU A 231 4.74 7.15 8.43
N VAL A 232 5.19 7.06 9.68
CA VAL A 232 5.21 8.20 10.61
C VAL A 232 6.19 9.28 10.14
N ILE A 233 7.42 8.91 9.75
CA ILE A 233 8.42 9.86 9.25
C ILE A 233 7.91 10.60 8.02
N LEU A 234 7.25 9.90 7.11
CA LEU A 234 6.65 10.50 5.90
C LEU A 234 5.48 11.44 6.24
N GLY A 235 4.72 11.15 7.31
CA GLY A 235 3.69 12.03 7.84
C GLY A 235 4.20 13.32 8.49
N ILE A 236 5.49 13.41 8.82
CA ILE A 236 6.08 14.63 9.42
C ILE A 236 6.08 15.79 8.44
N ALA A 237 6.36 15.56 7.15
CA ALA A 237 6.44 16.64 6.16
C ALA A 237 5.11 17.42 6.03
N PRO A 238 3.94 16.79 5.85
CA PRO A 238 2.65 17.48 5.90
C PRO A 238 2.39 18.25 7.20
N ILE A 239 2.83 17.74 8.35
CA ILE A 239 2.67 18.42 9.65
C ILE A 239 3.51 19.70 9.70
N ILE A 240 4.73 19.68 9.16
CA ILE A 240 5.58 20.88 9.08
C ILE A 240 4.90 21.93 8.18
N PHE A 241 4.39 21.55 7.02
CA PHE A 241 3.67 22.47 6.13
C PHE A 241 2.39 23.02 6.77
N LEU A 242 1.66 22.18 7.52
CA LEU A 242 0.51 22.62 8.29
C LEU A 242 0.89 23.70 9.30
N ILE A 243 1.93 23.47 10.11
CA ILE A 243 2.38 24.43 11.12
C ILE A 243 2.79 25.75 10.45
N MET A 244 3.53 25.67 9.35
CA MET A 244 3.92 26.86 8.59
C MET A 244 2.69 27.62 8.09
N ALA A 245 1.72 26.94 7.47
CA ALA A 245 0.50 27.57 6.95
C ALA A 245 -0.34 28.25 8.06
N GLN A 246 -0.37 27.67 9.27
CA GLN A 246 -1.09 28.27 10.41
C GLN A 246 -0.35 29.49 10.98
N ILE A 247 0.98 29.56 10.87
CA ILE A 247 1.78 30.71 11.31
C ILE A 247 1.69 31.85 10.29
N THR A 248 1.78 31.54 8.99
CA THR A 248 1.77 32.54 7.92
C THR A 248 0.37 33.01 7.56
N GLY A 249 -0.66 32.19 7.81
CA GLY A 249 -2.03 32.44 7.37
C GLY A 249 -2.26 32.12 5.88
N GLU A 250 -1.24 31.65 5.17
CA GLU A 250 -1.27 31.35 3.73
C GLU A 250 -0.65 29.98 3.44
N ASP A 251 -1.25 29.27 2.47
CA ASP A 251 -0.72 28.00 1.99
C ASP A 251 0.57 28.24 1.20
N TYR A 252 1.65 27.55 1.56
CA TYR A 252 2.89 27.65 0.79
C TYR A 252 2.71 26.99 -0.58
N PHE A 253 2.90 27.74 -1.67
CA PHE A 253 2.61 27.30 -3.05
C PHE A 253 3.32 26.01 -3.49
N LEU A 254 4.45 25.65 -2.86
CA LEU A 254 5.21 24.43 -3.13
C LEU A 254 4.84 23.26 -2.19
N ALA A 255 4.03 23.48 -1.14
CA ALA A 255 3.75 22.48 -0.12
C ALA A 255 3.12 21.23 -0.72
N PHE A 256 2.03 21.39 -1.49
CA PHE A 256 1.34 20.25 -2.08
C PHE A 256 2.22 19.52 -3.09
N ARG A 257 2.98 20.24 -3.91
CA ARG A 257 3.90 19.68 -4.91
C ARG A 257 5.06 18.90 -4.29
N LEU A 258 5.48 19.27 -3.08
CA LEU A 258 6.49 18.52 -2.32
C LEU A 258 5.90 17.28 -1.65
N ILE A 259 4.66 17.36 -1.14
CA ILE A 259 4.02 16.26 -0.41
C ILE A 259 3.76 15.05 -1.32
N TRP A 260 3.32 15.27 -2.56
CA TRP A 260 2.98 14.16 -3.46
C TRP A 260 4.13 13.16 -3.70
N PRO A 261 5.35 13.59 -4.07
CA PRO A 261 6.51 12.69 -4.16
C PRO A 261 6.73 11.83 -2.91
N PHE A 262 6.55 12.40 -1.71
CA PHE A 262 6.68 11.64 -0.47
C PHE A 262 5.57 10.59 -0.33
N ILE A 263 4.32 10.94 -0.68
CA ILE A 263 3.20 9.99 -0.67
C ILE A 263 3.47 8.87 -1.68
N SER A 264 3.84 9.19 -2.92
CA SER A 264 4.17 8.21 -3.98
C SER A 264 5.32 7.29 -3.54
N LEU A 265 6.37 7.85 -2.93
CA LEU A 265 7.49 7.08 -2.36
C LEU A 265 7.04 6.15 -1.22
N THR A 266 6.08 6.59 -0.42
CA THR A 266 5.48 5.78 0.66
C THR A 266 4.73 4.58 0.07
N MET A 267 3.96 4.79 -0.99
CA MET A 267 3.16 3.75 -1.65
C MET A 267 4.04 2.68 -2.29
N ILE A 268 5.06 3.10 -3.06
CA ILE A 268 6.03 2.15 -3.62
C ILE A 268 6.85 1.45 -2.53
N GLY A 269 7.32 2.20 -1.53
CA GLY A 269 8.08 1.64 -0.41
C GLY A 269 7.28 0.59 0.36
N SER A 270 5.99 0.86 0.61
CA SER A 270 5.09 -0.06 1.32
C SER A 270 4.79 -1.32 0.51
N SER A 271 4.54 -1.17 -0.80
CA SER A 271 4.29 -2.32 -1.69
C SER A 271 5.51 -3.25 -1.81
N LEU A 272 6.72 -2.68 -1.91
CA LEU A 272 7.98 -3.42 -1.90
C LEU A 272 8.28 -4.05 -0.53
N ALA A 273 8.06 -3.31 0.56
CA ALA A 273 8.22 -3.82 1.92
C ALA A 273 7.30 -5.03 2.17
N LEU A 274 6.02 -4.96 1.77
CA LEU A 274 5.08 -6.08 1.88
C LEU A 274 5.54 -7.30 1.09
N LEU A 275 6.11 -7.08 -0.10
CA LEU A 275 6.68 -8.15 -0.91
C LEU A 275 7.89 -8.80 -0.25
N LEU A 276 8.82 -8.00 0.28
CA LEU A 276 10.03 -8.50 0.94
C LEU A 276 9.74 -9.17 2.28
N PHE A 277 8.73 -8.69 3.00
CA PHE A 277 8.40 -9.15 4.34
C PHE A 277 7.45 -10.34 4.38
N THR A 278 6.72 -10.59 3.30
CA THR A 278 5.85 -11.77 3.17
C THR A 278 6.61 -12.90 2.50
N PRO A 279 7.17 -13.88 3.26
CA PRO A 279 8.04 -14.91 2.71
C PRO A 279 7.33 -15.78 1.67
N GLN A 280 6.02 -16.01 1.84
CA GLN A 280 5.20 -16.74 0.87
C GLN A 280 5.19 -16.03 -0.49
N LEU A 281 4.96 -14.71 -0.50
CA LEU A 281 4.93 -13.91 -1.74
C LEU A 281 6.32 -13.84 -2.38
N LYS A 282 7.35 -13.58 -1.58
CA LYS A 282 8.75 -13.60 -2.05
C LYS A 282 9.11 -14.94 -2.69
N HIS A 283 8.75 -16.06 -2.06
CA HIS A 283 9.06 -17.38 -2.59
C HIS A 283 8.30 -17.67 -3.89
N MET A 284 7.06 -17.21 -4.01
CA MET A 284 6.29 -17.32 -5.26
C MET A 284 6.96 -16.57 -6.41
N ILE A 285 7.38 -15.32 -6.19
CA ILE A 285 8.04 -14.52 -7.23
C ILE A 285 9.41 -15.12 -7.60
N LEU A 286 10.23 -15.49 -6.62
CA LEU A 286 11.52 -16.11 -6.89
C LEU A 286 11.38 -17.42 -7.66
N LYS A 287 10.38 -18.25 -7.33
CA LYS A 287 10.14 -19.50 -8.05
C LYS A 287 9.83 -19.27 -9.53
N ILE A 288 9.04 -18.25 -9.85
CA ILE A 288 8.75 -17.87 -11.24
C ILE A 288 10.04 -17.41 -11.93
N ALA A 289 10.80 -16.51 -11.31
CA ALA A 289 12.05 -16.00 -11.87
C ALA A 289 13.07 -17.11 -12.16
N TYR A 290 13.20 -18.09 -11.25
CA TYR A 290 14.08 -19.25 -11.46
C TYR A 290 13.54 -20.21 -12.54
N GLN A 291 12.24 -20.45 -12.62
CA GLN A 291 11.67 -21.34 -13.63
C GLN A 291 11.84 -20.79 -15.06
N THR A 292 11.81 -19.47 -15.24
CA THR A 292 12.06 -18.84 -16.55
C THR A 292 13.51 -19.01 -17.02
N GLN A 293 14.46 -19.29 -16.13
CA GLN A 293 15.87 -19.48 -16.48
C GLN A 293 16.22 -20.91 -16.94
N ILE A 294 15.34 -21.90 -16.77
CA ILE A 294 15.65 -23.34 -17.01
C ILE A 294 14.92 -23.86 -18.27
N VAL A 295 14.69 -23.02 -19.29
CA VAL A 295 14.37 -23.52 -20.63
C VAL A 295 15.66 -23.52 -21.46
N PRO A 296 16.46 -24.60 -21.45
CA PRO A 296 17.65 -24.67 -22.29
C PRO A 296 17.23 -24.73 -23.77
N PHE A 297 17.77 -23.80 -24.55
CA PHE A 297 17.57 -23.63 -25.99
C PHE A 297 18.17 -24.79 -26.83
N ASP A 298 18.77 -25.79 -26.19
CA ASP A 298 19.60 -26.82 -26.87
C ASP A 298 18.85 -28.09 -27.30
N SER A 299 17.54 -28.19 -27.12
CA SER A 299 16.79 -29.41 -27.50
C SER A 299 16.38 -29.48 -28.98
N ALA A 300 16.55 -28.40 -29.74
CA ALA A 300 16.14 -28.36 -31.16
C ALA A 300 17.29 -28.57 -32.16
N ALA A 301 18.55 -28.53 -31.72
CA ALA A 301 19.71 -28.70 -32.61
C ALA A 301 20.33 -30.11 -32.58
N GLY A 302 19.97 -30.96 -31.60
CA GLY A 302 20.52 -32.32 -31.46
C GLY A 302 19.87 -33.36 -32.37
N ASN A 303 18.58 -33.21 -32.71
CA ASN A 303 17.85 -34.25 -33.46
C ASN A 303 18.06 -34.19 -34.97
N SER A 304 18.56 -33.08 -35.53
CA SER A 304 18.86 -32.98 -36.97
C SER A 304 20.18 -33.68 -37.36
N ILE A 305 21.13 -33.81 -36.43
CA ILE A 305 22.41 -34.49 -36.69
C ILE A 305 22.28 -36.01 -36.55
N GLU A 306 21.40 -36.50 -35.66
CA GLU A 306 21.17 -37.94 -35.51
C GLU A 306 20.34 -38.51 -36.67
N GLN A 307 19.43 -37.72 -37.25
CA GLN A 307 18.64 -38.13 -38.41
C GLN A 307 19.46 -38.13 -39.72
N GLN A 308 20.52 -37.32 -39.82
CA GLN A 308 21.48 -37.37 -40.94
C GLN A 308 22.48 -38.53 -40.84
N ARG A 309 22.82 -39.02 -39.63
CA ARG A 309 23.69 -40.21 -39.50
C ARG A 309 22.98 -41.53 -39.81
N ALA A 310 21.65 -41.57 -39.72
CA ALA A 310 20.86 -42.75 -40.07
C ALA A 310 20.70 -42.94 -41.59
N THR A 311 20.85 -41.89 -42.40
CA THR A 311 20.64 -41.96 -43.86
C THR A 311 21.91 -42.27 -44.68
N THR A 312 23.10 -42.24 -44.08
CA THR A 312 24.37 -42.56 -44.77
C THR A 312 24.83 -44.01 -44.58
N ARG A 313 24.01 -44.86 -43.97
CA ARG A 313 24.24 -46.32 -43.86
C ARG A 313 23.17 -47.10 -44.61
N VAL A 314 23.08 -46.90 -45.92
CA VAL A 314 22.42 -47.83 -46.86
C VAL A 314 23.29 -47.90 -48.11
#